data_AF-A0A497LYW1-F1
#
_entry.id   AF-A0A497LYW1-F1
#
_cell.length_a   1.000
_cell.length_b   1.000
_cell.length_c   1.000
_cell.angle_alpha   90.00
_cell.angle_beta   90.00
_cell.angle_gamma   90.00
#
_symmetry.space_group_name_H-M   'P 1'
#
loop_
_entity.id
_entity.type
_entity.pdbx_description
1 polymer ?
#
loop_
_entity_poly.entity_id
_entity_poly.type
_entity_poly.pdbx_seq_one_letter_code
_entity_poly.pdbx_strand_id
1 'polypeptide(L)' 'MAHTIIDTANHIAAYAAKAARVKVVAAYPITPQTTVVEKIAEFVESGEMDAEYIRVESEHSAM' A
#
# COMPACT_ATOMS: atom_id res chain seq x y z
N MET A 1 1.84 -13.40 18.45
CA MET A 1 3.05 -14.07 17.95
C MET A 1 3.68 -13.16 16.92
N ALA A 2 5.01 -12.99 16.92
CA ALA A 2 5.68 -12.24 15.87
C ALA A 2 5.72 -13.10 14.59
N HIS A 3 5.29 -12.56 13.46
CA HIS A 3 5.42 -13.20 12.15
C HIS A 3 6.68 -12.71 11.45
N THR A 4 7.53 -13.64 11.01
CA THR A 4 8.65 -13.34 10.13
C THR A 4 8.19 -13.44 8.68
N ILE A 5 8.34 -12.36 7.93
CA ILE A 5 7.97 -12.27 6.51
C ILE A 5 9.25 -11.98 5.72
N ILE A 6 9.50 -12.76 4.67
CA ILE A 6 10.60 -12.53 3.71
C ILE A 6 9.96 -12.27 2.35
N ASP A 7 10.06 -11.04 1.88
CA ASP A 7 9.48 -10.56 0.62
C ASP A 7 10.33 -9.40 0.07
N THR A 8 9.95 -8.83 -1.08
CA THR A 8 10.59 -7.64 -1.65
C THR A 8 10.40 -6.41 -0.74
N ALA A 9 11.33 -5.45 -0.82
CA ALA A 9 11.25 -4.22 -0.03
C ALA A 9 9.92 -3.45 -0.25
N ASN A 10 9.41 -3.42 -1.48
CA ASN A 10 8.14 -2.76 -1.81
C ASN A 10 6.95 -3.43 -1.10
N HIS A 11 6.88 -4.76 -1.10
CA HIS A 11 5.83 -5.46 -0.38
C HIS A 11 5.96 -5.25 1.13
N ILE A 12 7.18 -5.23 1.67
CA ILE A 12 7.40 -4.91 3.09
C ILE A 12 6.92 -3.49 3.42
N ALA A 13 7.09 -2.51 2.53
CA ALA A 13 6.52 -1.17 2.71
C ALA A 13 4.98 -1.19 2.77
N ALA A 14 4.32 -1.98 1.92
CA ALA A 14 2.87 -2.18 1.98
C ALA A 14 2.43 -2.86 3.31
N TYR A 15 3.14 -3.89 3.76
CA TYR A 15 2.89 -4.52 5.07
C TYR A 15 3.09 -3.52 6.22
N ALA A 16 4.09 -2.65 6.13
CA ALA A 16 4.33 -1.61 7.12
C ALA A 16 3.19 -0.57 7.15
N ALA A 17 2.67 -0.14 6.00
CA ALA A 17 1.51 0.74 5.91
C ALA A 17 0.26 0.12 6.54
N LYS A 18 0.00 -1.17 6.27
CA LYS A 18 -1.07 -1.95 6.92
C LYS A 18 -0.86 -2.03 8.44
N ALA A 19 0.35 -2.34 8.90
CA ALA A 19 0.67 -2.43 10.33
C ALA A 19 0.54 -1.08 11.05
N ALA A 20 0.83 0.02 10.36
CA ALA A 20 0.63 1.39 10.83
C ALA A 20 -0.85 1.81 10.87
N ARG A 21 -1.77 0.97 10.36
CA ARG A 21 -3.23 1.23 10.32
C ARG A 21 -3.57 2.51 9.57
N VAL A 22 -2.86 2.77 8.47
CA VAL A 22 -3.18 3.87 7.55
C VAL A 22 -4.65 3.78 7.14
N LYS A 23 -5.33 4.93 7.12
CA LYS A 23 -6.77 5.03 6.85
C LYS A 23 -7.13 5.51 5.45
N VAL A 24 -6.22 6.20 4.79
CA VAL A 24 -6.40 6.69 3.42
C VAL A 24 -5.09 6.51 2.67
N VAL A 25 -5.17 6.04 1.43
CA VAL A 25 -4.03 5.86 0.53
C VAL A 25 -4.36 6.56 -0.78
N ALA A 26 -3.66 7.66 -1.06
CA ALA A 26 -3.65 8.29 -2.38
C ALA A 26 -2.58 7.61 -3.24
N ALA A 27 -3.00 6.89 -4.28
CA ALA A 27 -2.15 6.03 -5.07
C ALA A 27 -2.00 6.50 -6.51
N TYR A 28 -0.75 6.64 -6.94
CA TYR A 28 -0.36 6.84 -8.33
C TYR A 28 0.80 5.87 -8.66
N PRO A 29 0.69 5.04 -9.70
CA PRO A 29 1.73 4.06 -10.04
C PRO A 29 2.89 4.69 -10.81
N ILE A 30 4.12 4.49 -10.34
CA ILE A 30 5.34 4.83 -11.07
C ILE A 30 6.45 3.79 -10.80
N THR A 31 7.12 3.32 -11.85
CA THR A 31 8.22 2.34 -11.73
C THR A 31 9.41 2.97 -11.00
N PRO A 32 10.06 2.28 -10.02
CA PRO A 32 9.84 0.89 -9.59
C PRO A 32 8.88 0.73 -8.39
N GLN A 33 8.26 1.81 -7.91
CA GLN A 33 7.42 1.81 -6.71
C GLN A 33 6.05 1.17 -6.92
N THR A 34 5.59 1.01 -8.16
CA THR A 34 4.26 0.49 -8.54
C THR A 34 3.78 -0.69 -7.68
N THR A 35 4.65 -1.66 -7.37
CA THR A 35 4.26 -2.85 -6.59
C THR A 35 3.90 -2.56 -5.12
N VAL A 36 4.28 -1.40 -4.57
CA VAL A 36 3.83 -0.96 -3.24
C VAL A 36 2.33 -0.67 -3.26
N VAL A 37 1.88 0.16 -4.20
CA VAL A 37 0.47 0.59 -4.27
C VAL A 37 -0.43 -0.55 -4.77
N GLU A 38 0.06 -1.40 -5.67
CA GLU A 38 -0.63 -2.64 -6.05
C GLU A 38 -0.86 -3.56 -4.84
N LYS A 39 0.18 -3.78 -4.01
CA LYS A 39 0.04 -4.64 -2.84
C LYS A 39 -0.91 -4.05 -1.78
N ILE A 40 -0.91 -2.73 -1.62
CA ILE A 40 -1.88 -2.05 -0.75
C ILE A 40 -3.31 -2.22 -1.29
N ALA A 41 -3.52 -2.07 -2.60
CA ALA A 41 -4.82 -2.30 -3.22
C ALA A 41 -5.33 -3.72 -2.93
N GLU A 42 -4.48 -4.75 -3.06
CA GLU A 42 -4.82 -6.13 -2.68
C GLU A 42 -5.27 -6.25 -1.22
N PHE A 43 -4.57 -5.59 -0.28
CA PHE A 43 -4.96 -5.62 1.14
C PHE A 43 -6.30 -4.94 1.40
N VAL A 44 -6.59 -3.84 0.70
CA VAL A 44 -7.87 -3.13 0.84
C VAL A 44 -9.01 -3.95 0.23
N GLU A 45 -8.83 -4.47 -0.99
CA GLU A 45 -9.83 -5.27 -1.70
C GLU A 45 -10.17 -6.58 -0.98
N SER A 46 -9.18 -7.22 -0.35
CA SER A 46 -9.37 -8.43 0.46
C SER A 46 -9.99 -8.18 1.84
N GLY A 47 -10.14 -6.91 2.25
CA GLY A 47 -10.58 -6.53 3.60
C GLY A 47 -9.52 -6.76 4.69
N GLU A 48 -8.29 -7.10 4.30
CA GLU A 48 -7.17 -7.24 5.22
C GLU A 48 -6.67 -5.89 5.76
N MET A 49 -6.93 -4.79 5.05
CA MET A 49 -6.63 -3.42 5.44
C MET A 49 -7.87 -2.54 5.34
N ASP A 50 -8.35 -2.04 6.48
CA ASP A 50 -9.45 -1.10 6.56
C ASP A 50 -8.96 0.33 6.28
N ALA A 51 -8.93 0.68 4.99
CA ALA A 51 -8.51 1.98 4.46
C ALA A 51 -9.26 2.36 3.17
N GLU A 52 -9.40 3.66 2.92
CA GLU A 52 -9.86 4.18 1.64
C GLU A 52 -8.69 4.23 0.65
N TYR A 53 -8.85 3.57 -0.51
CA TYR A 53 -7.84 3.56 -1.57
C TYR A 53 -8.29 4.45 -2.73
N ILE A 54 -7.61 5.57 -2.93
CA ILE A 54 -7.97 6.59 -3.91
C ILE A 54 -6.94 6.58 -5.04
N ARG A 55 -7.40 6.36 -6.28
CA ARG A 55 -6.55 6.50 -7.46
C ARG A 55 -6.52 7.97 -7.85
N VAL A 56 -5.35 8.61 -7.72
CA VAL A 56 -5.17 10.01 -8.10
C VAL A 56 -4.58 10.12 -9.51
N GLU A 57 -4.64 11.30 -10.12
CA GLU A 57 -4.21 11.54 -11.50
C GLU A 57 -2.70 11.77 -11.66
N SER A 58 -1.99 12.12 -10.58
CA SER A 58 -0.56 12.39 -10.60
C SER A 58 0.08 12.29 -9.21
N GLU A 59 1.42 12.27 -9.13
CA GLU A 59 2.15 12.35 -7.87
C GLU A 59 1.94 13.68 -7.14
N HIS A 60 1.67 14.77 -7.87
CA HIS A 60 1.37 16.07 -7.27
C HIS A 60 0.05 16.03 -6.49
N SER A 61 -0.93 15.33 -7.03
CA SER A 61 -2.27 15.19 -6.45
C SER A 61 -2.31 14.24 -5.25
N ALA A 62 -1.22 13.47 -5.04
CA ALA A 62 -1.06 12.60 -3.88
C ALA A 62 -0.59 13.36 -2.62
N MET A 63 -0.16 14.63 -2.74
CA MET A 63 0.43 15.45 -1.67
C MET A 63 -0.37 16.70 -1.35
#